data_AF-A0A7K4IVE9-F1
#
_entry.id   AF-A0A7K4IVE9-F1
#
_cell.length_a   1.000
_cell.length_b   1.000
_cell.length_c   1.000
_cell.angle_alpha   90.00
_cell.angle_beta   90.00
_cell.angle_gamma   90.00
#
_symmetry.space_group_name_H-M   'P 1'
#
loop_
_entity.id
_entity.type
_entity.pdbx_description
1 polymer ?
#
loop_
_entity_poly.entity_id
_entity_poly.type
_entity_poly.pdbx_seq_one_letter_code
_entity_poly.pdbx_strand_id
1 'polypeptide(L)'
;QDLDSAIIGKQSLEMEIRNLQDKLTANQKVLDASKQELHDLKKSSSELKSSREEARTAQSSLVAFKEQIATLLSSGSAIVKPSEKAILERIQEINCKEESKEIMVSQLETQIAKLTEALENQTRLYQEALERSRRAEKSSETFQDQVKHLEEELLAVDLMQDGLKLEKQKYLKFLEQLNEKMKLDSLAAEIGFDMNMDAILARVEQLVKMEGDAVMENKTMAYSLRRKLKTQKEKLESKELHVNLLRQKITQLEEEKQVWTTLAVERDETNLAVRKLHKMTERLQKQLDLARETNTDLKAKLSETNELKVKTLEQNRTIEELNKSQGKLERMKEKAEKQLNSVKSELLLKERKAAEDKEKNKSMLEAITSEMKMLKTTLAELAKRERQLADFREVVSRMLGLNIASLAVPDYEIITHLERLIHSYQHHHIPCVCLKAVARAPEERSQSNVQLPR
;
A
#
# COMPACT_ATOMS: atom_id res chain seq x y z
N GLN A 1 -263.21 -82.67 -74.41
CA GLN A 1 -262.36 -81.77 -75.21
C GLN A 1 -261.01 -81.72 -74.52
N ASP A 2 -260.03 -82.47 -75.01
CA ASP A 2 -258.99 -83.05 -74.14
C ASP A 2 -257.56 -82.79 -74.64
N LEU A 3 -257.38 -81.81 -75.54
CA LEU A 3 -256.09 -81.54 -76.20
C LEU A 3 -255.42 -80.24 -75.74
N ASP A 4 -256.16 -79.13 -75.68
CA ASP A 4 -255.57 -77.80 -75.44
C ASP A 4 -254.97 -77.64 -74.03
N SER A 5 -255.58 -78.27 -73.01
CA SER A 5 -255.10 -78.21 -71.62
C SER A 5 -253.70 -78.81 -71.44
N ALA A 6 -253.36 -79.85 -72.22
CA ALA A 6 -252.05 -80.49 -72.15
C ALA A 6 -250.92 -79.63 -72.73
N ILE A 7 -251.23 -78.80 -73.73
CA ILE A 7 -250.23 -77.95 -74.41
C ILE A 7 -249.74 -76.83 -73.49
N ILE A 8 -250.66 -76.21 -72.73
CA ILE A 8 -250.34 -75.14 -71.77
C ILE A 8 -249.42 -75.67 -70.66
N GLY A 9 -249.69 -76.87 -70.14
CA GLY A 9 -248.84 -77.53 -69.15
C GLY A 9 -247.40 -77.78 -69.64
N LYS A 10 -247.24 -78.19 -70.90
CA LYS A 10 -245.91 -78.38 -71.52
C LYS A 10 -245.13 -77.06 -71.62
N GLN A 11 -245.79 -75.97 -72.02
CA GLN A 11 -245.14 -74.65 -72.12
C GLN A 11 -244.67 -74.11 -70.76
N SER A 12 -245.39 -74.42 -69.67
CA SER A 12 -244.95 -74.08 -68.31
C SER A 12 -243.61 -74.75 -67.96
N LEU A 13 -243.48 -76.05 -68.22
CA LEU A 13 -242.24 -76.80 -67.97
C LEU A 13 -241.06 -76.32 -68.84
N GLU A 14 -241.32 -75.94 -70.10
CA GLU A 14 -240.29 -75.37 -71.00
C GLU A 14 -239.84 -73.95 -70.61
N MET A 15 -240.58 -73.27 -69.74
CA MET A 15 -240.15 -72.02 -69.10
C MET A 15 -239.37 -72.30 -67.81
N GLU A 16 -239.80 -73.28 -67.02
CA GLU A 16 -239.15 -73.69 -65.77
C GLU A 16 -237.76 -74.30 -66.01
N ILE A 17 -237.59 -75.12 -67.04
CA ILE A 17 -236.27 -75.66 -67.47
C ILE A 17 -235.30 -74.52 -67.79
N ARG A 18 -235.75 -73.45 -68.45
CA ARG A 18 -234.92 -72.26 -68.75
C ARG A 18 -234.49 -71.54 -67.47
N ASN A 19 -235.42 -71.30 -66.55
CA ASN A 19 -235.14 -70.71 -65.23
C ASN A 19 -234.12 -71.54 -64.43
N LEU A 20 -234.17 -72.88 -64.53
CA LEU A 20 -233.17 -73.77 -63.93
C LEU A 20 -231.81 -73.69 -64.64
N GLN A 21 -231.75 -73.53 -65.96
CA GLN A 21 -230.50 -73.31 -66.70
C GLN A 21 -229.87 -71.94 -66.38
N ASP A 22 -230.67 -70.89 -66.24
CA ASP A 22 -230.21 -69.57 -65.80
C ASP A 22 -229.66 -69.62 -64.36
N LYS A 23 -230.36 -70.31 -63.45
CA LYS A 23 -229.86 -70.57 -62.09
C LYS A 23 -228.58 -71.41 -62.05
N LEU A 24 -228.41 -72.37 -62.97
CA LEU A 24 -227.20 -73.17 -63.08
C LEU A 24 -226.00 -72.30 -63.53
N THR A 25 -226.18 -71.48 -64.56
CA THR A 25 -225.10 -70.59 -65.04
C THR A 25 -224.77 -69.47 -64.04
N ALA A 26 -225.76 -68.98 -63.27
CA ALA A 26 -225.53 -68.07 -62.16
C ALA A 26 -224.71 -68.73 -61.03
N ASN A 27 -225.09 -69.94 -60.60
CA ASN A 27 -224.32 -70.69 -59.59
C ASN A 27 -222.90 -71.02 -60.07
N GLN A 28 -222.71 -71.35 -61.35
CA GLN A 28 -221.38 -71.59 -61.92
C GLN A 28 -220.49 -70.34 -61.79
N LYS A 29 -221.00 -69.14 -62.10
CA LYS A 29 -220.26 -67.88 -61.92
C LYS A 29 -219.90 -67.62 -60.46
N VAL A 30 -220.81 -67.87 -59.51
CA VAL A 30 -220.53 -67.72 -58.07
C VAL A 30 -219.47 -68.72 -57.59
N LEU A 31 -219.55 -69.97 -58.07
CA LEU A 31 -218.57 -71.02 -57.77
C LEU A 31 -217.18 -70.66 -58.32
N ASP A 32 -217.10 -70.11 -59.53
CA ASP A 32 -215.81 -69.74 -60.14
C ASP A 32 -215.22 -68.46 -59.51
N ALA A 33 -216.05 -67.50 -59.09
CA ALA A 33 -215.61 -66.37 -58.27
C ALA A 33 -215.05 -66.85 -56.91
N SER A 34 -215.75 -67.78 -56.24
CA SER A 34 -215.29 -68.34 -54.96
C SER A 34 -213.97 -69.13 -55.10
N LYS A 35 -213.73 -69.81 -56.23
CA LYS A 35 -212.42 -70.41 -56.54
C LYS A 35 -211.31 -69.37 -56.68
N GLN A 36 -211.59 -68.21 -57.28
CA GLN A 36 -210.62 -67.13 -57.44
C GLN A 36 -210.28 -66.48 -56.09
N GLU A 37 -211.28 -66.18 -55.25
CA GLU A 37 -211.04 -65.71 -53.87
C GLU A 37 -210.20 -66.71 -53.06
N LEU A 38 -210.51 -68.01 -53.16
CA LEU A 38 -209.74 -69.07 -52.51
C LEU A 38 -208.29 -69.13 -53.01
N HIS A 39 -208.05 -68.87 -54.29
CA HIS A 39 -206.71 -68.79 -54.88
C HIS A 39 -205.92 -67.60 -54.31
N ASP A 40 -206.51 -66.42 -54.26
CA ASP A 40 -205.81 -65.19 -53.85
C ASP A 40 -205.61 -65.11 -52.32
N LEU A 41 -206.53 -65.71 -51.54
CA LEU A 41 -206.35 -65.97 -50.11
C LEU A 41 -205.22 -66.99 -49.85
N LYS A 42 -205.08 -68.00 -50.73
CA LYS A 42 -203.98 -68.98 -50.67
C LYS A 42 -202.63 -68.34 -51.06
N LYS A 43 -202.61 -67.42 -52.03
CA LYS A 43 -201.42 -66.65 -52.42
C LYS A 43 -200.94 -65.74 -51.29
N SER A 44 -201.81 -64.89 -50.74
CA SER A 44 -201.48 -64.03 -49.60
C SER A 44 -201.08 -64.82 -48.34
N SER A 45 -201.69 -65.99 -48.10
CA SER A 45 -201.25 -66.93 -47.05
C SER A 45 -199.83 -67.47 -47.28
N SER A 46 -199.40 -67.65 -48.54
CA SER A 46 -198.04 -68.06 -48.87
C SER A 46 -197.01 -66.92 -48.74
N GLU A 47 -197.38 -65.71 -49.11
CA GLU A 47 -196.54 -64.50 -48.96
C GLU A 47 -196.30 -64.16 -47.48
N LEU A 48 -197.35 -64.22 -46.65
CA LEU A 48 -197.23 -64.09 -45.18
C LEU A 48 -196.40 -65.21 -44.55
N LYS A 49 -196.36 -66.41 -45.13
CA LYS A 49 -195.46 -67.48 -44.68
C LYS A 49 -194.00 -67.18 -45.04
N SER A 50 -193.73 -66.74 -46.27
CA SER A 50 -192.38 -66.33 -46.70
C SER A 50 -191.83 -65.23 -45.79
N SER A 51 -192.56 -64.11 -45.66
CA SER A 51 -192.16 -62.98 -44.80
C SER A 51 -191.96 -63.38 -43.33
N ARG A 52 -192.77 -64.31 -42.80
CA ARG A 52 -192.58 -64.84 -41.44
C ARG A 52 -191.35 -65.75 -41.31
N GLU A 53 -191.00 -66.49 -42.36
CA GLU A 53 -189.80 -67.33 -42.39
C GLU A 53 -188.53 -66.47 -42.55
N GLU A 54 -188.57 -65.45 -43.40
CA GLU A 54 -187.54 -64.42 -43.54
C GLU A 54 -187.31 -63.66 -42.23
N ALA A 55 -188.38 -63.30 -41.51
CA ALA A 55 -188.28 -62.70 -40.18
C ALA A 55 -187.65 -63.66 -39.15
N ARG A 56 -187.91 -64.98 -39.24
CA ARG A 56 -187.25 -65.99 -38.39
C ARG A 56 -185.78 -66.18 -38.73
N THR A 57 -185.40 -66.22 -40.01
CA THR A 57 -183.99 -66.38 -40.41
C THR A 57 -183.18 -65.13 -40.06
N ALA A 58 -183.74 -63.93 -40.26
CA ALA A 58 -183.13 -62.67 -39.81
C ALA A 58 -183.01 -62.59 -38.28
N GLN A 59 -184.02 -63.03 -37.52
CA GLN A 59 -183.93 -63.10 -36.06
C GLN A 59 -182.88 -64.14 -35.60
N SER A 60 -182.77 -65.27 -36.32
CA SER A 60 -181.81 -66.33 -36.00
C SER A 60 -180.37 -65.91 -36.29
N SER A 61 -180.13 -65.22 -37.41
CA SER A 61 -178.81 -64.66 -37.72
C SER A 61 -178.43 -63.52 -36.76
N LEU A 62 -179.38 -62.70 -36.32
CA LEU A 62 -179.15 -61.68 -35.29
C LEU A 62 -178.76 -62.28 -33.94
N VAL A 63 -179.34 -63.43 -33.55
CA VAL A 63 -178.94 -64.17 -32.34
C VAL A 63 -177.53 -64.75 -32.51
N ALA A 64 -177.27 -65.47 -33.61
CA ALA A 64 -175.95 -66.06 -33.88
C ALA A 64 -174.84 -65.00 -33.97
N PHE A 65 -175.13 -63.81 -34.51
CA PHE A 65 -174.22 -62.67 -34.54
C PHE A 65 -173.91 -62.12 -33.14
N LYS A 66 -174.94 -62.02 -32.27
CA LYS A 66 -174.77 -61.63 -30.86
C LYS A 66 -173.98 -62.69 -30.06
N GLU A 67 -174.10 -63.97 -30.40
CA GLU A 67 -173.28 -65.05 -29.83
C GLU A 67 -171.81 -64.99 -30.29
N GLN A 68 -171.56 -64.72 -31.58
CA GLN A 68 -170.19 -64.53 -32.09
C GLN A 68 -169.50 -63.32 -31.46
N ILE A 69 -170.19 -62.18 -31.33
CA ILE A 69 -169.61 -61.00 -30.67
C ILE A 69 -169.40 -61.25 -29.17
N ALA A 70 -170.36 -61.88 -28.48
CA ALA A 70 -170.20 -62.19 -27.06
C ALA A 70 -169.04 -63.18 -26.79
N THR A 71 -168.82 -64.17 -27.66
CA THR A 71 -167.68 -65.08 -27.53
C THR A 71 -166.34 -64.41 -27.83
N LEU A 72 -166.27 -63.53 -28.83
CA LEU A 72 -165.05 -62.75 -29.15
C LEU A 72 -164.67 -61.71 -28.07
N LEU A 73 -165.67 -61.11 -27.40
CA LEU A 73 -165.44 -60.14 -26.31
C LEU A 73 -165.25 -60.81 -24.93
N SER A 74 -165.54 -62.10 -24.83
CA SER A 74 -165.25 -62.90 -23.63
C SER A 74 -163.77 -63.21 -23.55
N SER A 75 -163.21 -63.05 -22.35
CA SER A 75 -161.81 -63.39 -22.06
C SER A 75 -161.73 -64.18 -20.76
N GLY A 76 -160.55 -64.69 -20.42
CA GLY A 76 -160.31 -65.35 -19.12
C GLY A 76 -160.59 -64.49 -17.88
N SER A 77 -160.92 -63.20 -18.04
CA SER A 77 -161.30 -62.29 -16.95
C SER A 77 -162.79 -61.89 -16.94
N ALA A 78 -163.56 -62.14 -17.99
CA ALA A 78 -165.01 -61.85 -18.03
C ALA A 78 -165.74 -62.63 -19.14
N ILE A 79 -166.92 -63.15 -18.83
CA ILE A 79 -167.80 -63.84 -19.78
C ILE A 79 -168.98 -62.91 -20.15
N VAL A 80 -169.15 -62.68 -21.45
CA VAL A 80 -170.18 -61.80 -22.01
C VAL A 80 -171.41 -62.64 -22.40
N LYS A 81 -172.61 -62.13 -22.13
CA LYS A 81 -173.86 -62.76 -22.59
C LYS A 81 -174.19 -62.29 -24.01
N PRO A 82 -174.88 -63.10 -24.84
CA PRO A 82 -175.32 -62.72 -26.19
C PRO A 82 -176.50 -61.72 -26.17
N SER A 83 -176.37 -60.64 -25.40
CA SER A 83 -177.31 -59.54 -25.35
C SER A 83 -176.59 -58.24 -25.69
N GLU A 84 -177.31 -57.37 -26.42
CA GLU A 84 -176.79 -56.11 -26.93
C GLU A 84 -176.23 -55.20 -25.82
N LYS A 85 -176.92 -55.16 -24.68
CA LYS A 85 -176.49 -54.44 -23.49
C LYS A 85 -175.16 -54.98 -22.93
N ALA A 86 -175.02 -56.30 -22.74
CA ALA A 86 -173.81 -56.89 -22.17
C ALA A 86 -172.60 -56.74 -23.11
N ILE A 87 -172.84 -56.78 -24.43
CA ILE A 87 -171.84 -56.52 -25.47
C ILE A 87 -171.36 -55.07 -25.40
N LEU A 88 -172.28 -54.10 -25.33
CA LEU A 88 -171.94 -52.67 -25.21
C LEU A 88 -171.23 -52.34 -23.89
N GLU A 89 -171.72 -52.87 -22.77
CA GLU A 89 -171.08 -52.71 -21.45
C GLU A 89 -169.63 -53.24 -21.47
N ARG A 90 -169.38 -54.39 -22.13
CA ARG A 90 -168.03 -54.94 -22.27
C ARG A 90 -167.13 -54.11 -23.20
N ILE A 91 -167.65 -53.60 -24.31
CA ILE A 91 -166.88 -52.71 -25.21
C ILE A 91 -166.48 -51.44 -24.46
N GLN A 92 -167.40 -50.84 -23.69
CA GLN A 92 -167.10 -49.69 -22.83
C GLN A 92 -166.06 -50.03 -21.76
N GLU A 93 -166.17 -51.18 -21.08
CA GLU A 93 -165.19 -51.64 -20.09
C GLU A 93 -163.79 -51.83 -20.69
N ILE A 94 -163.70 -52.37 -21.91
CA ILE A 94 -162.42 -52.54 -22.63
C ILE A 94 -161.85 -51.18 -23.03
N ASN A 95 -162.66 -50.28 -23.60
CA ASN A 95 -162.21 -48.94 -24.00
C ASN A 95 -161.70 -48.13 -22.81
N CYS A 96 -162.46 -48.04 -21.71
CA CYS A 96 -162.02 -47.37 -20.48
C CYS A 96 -160.73 -47.97 -19.90
N LYS A 97 -160.53 -49.29 -20.07
CA LYS A 97 -159.27 -49.95 -19.69
C LYS A 97 -158.12 -49.59 -20.62
N GLU A 98 -158.34 -49.50 -21.93
CA GLU A 98 -157.30 -49.09 -22.87
C GLU A 98 -156.92 -47.62 -22.67
N GLU A 99 -157.88 -46.70 -22.53
CA GLU A 99 -157.66 -45.31 -22.14
C GLU A 99 -156.84 -45.20 -20.84
N SER A 100 -157.15 -46.03 -19.83
CA SER A 100 -156.38 -46.05 -18.58
C SER A 100 -154.93 -46.56 -18.74
N LYS A 101 -154.68 -47.47 -19.69
CA LYS A 101 -153.32 -47.90 -20.05
C LYS A 101 -152.60 -46.83 -20.86
N GLU A 102 -153.27 -46.19 -21.80
CA GLU A 102 -152.70 -45.13 -22.64
C GLU A 102 -152.22 -43.96 -21.76
N ILE A 103 -153.05 -43.55 -20.79
CA ILE A 103 -152.66 -42.60 -19.74
C ILE A 103 -151.45 -43.09 -18.94
N MET A 104 -151.39 -44.38 -18.57
CA MET A 104 -150.25 -44.96 -17.84
C MET A 104 -148.97 -45.02 -18.69
N VAL A 105 -149.09 -45.35 -19.98
CA VAL A 105 -147.99 -45.38 -20.94
C VAL A 105 -147.43 -43.96 -21.12
N SER A 106 -148.26 -42.95 -21.37
CA SER A 106 -147.80 -41.56 -21.44
C SER A 106 -147.19 -41.05 -20.12
N GLN A 107 -147.67 -41.53 -18.96
CA GLN A 107 -147.02 -41.24 -17.67
C GLN A 107 -145.65 -41.90 -17.54
N LEU A 108 -145.45 -43.10 -18.07
CA LEU A 108 -144.15 -43.79 -18.08
C LEU A 108 -143.20 -43.18 -19.13
N GLU A 109 -143.68 -42.85 -20.33
CA GLU A 109 -142.93 -42.15 -21.37
C GLU A 109 -142.42 -40.79 -20.89
N THR A 110 -143.27 -40.00 -20.22
CA THR A 110 -142.84 -38.71 -19.65
C THR A 110 -141.91 -38.86 -18.44
N GLN A 111 -141.90 -40.01 -17.74
CA GLN A 111 -140.89 -40.32 -16.73
C GLN A 111 -139.56 -40.74 -17.37
N ILE A 112 -139.60 -41.60 -18.40
CA ILE A 112 -138.43 -42.03 -19.17
C ILE A 112 -137.76 -40.82 -19.82
N ALA A 113 -138.52 -39.91 -20.45
CA ALA A 113 -137.99 -38.68 -21.02
C ALA A 113 -137.24 -37.82 -19.98
N LYS A 114 -137.84 -37.59 -18.81
CA LYS A 114 -137.21 -36.83 -17.70
C LYS A 114 -135.96 -37.50 -17.14
N LEU A 115 -135.95 -38.83 -17.04
CA LEU A 115 -134.79 -39.59 -16.57
C LEU A 115 -133.65 -39.60 -17.60
N THR A 116 -133.97 -39.70 -18.89
CA THR A 116 -132.99 -39.57 -19.98
C THR A 116 -132.41 -38.15 -19.99
N GLU A 117 -133.24 -37.10 -19.95
CA GLU A 117 -132.79 -35.71 -19.88
C GLU A 117 -131.91 -35.44 -18.65
N ALA A 118 -132.27 -35.98 -17.48
CA ALA A 118 -131.45 -35.88 -16.28
C ALA A 118 -130.09 -36.58 -16.42
N LEU A 119 -130.07 -37.79 -17.01
CA LEU A 119 -128.86 -38.56 -17.25
C LEU A 119 -127.93 -37.89 -18.29
N GLU A 120 -128.49 -37.32 -19.36
CA GLU A 120 -127.73 -36.55 -20.35
C GLU A 120 -127.13 -35.28 -19.74
N ASN A 121 -127.92 -34.51 -18.98
CA ASN A 121 -127.42 -33.34 -18.27
C ASN A 121 -126.33 -33.69 -17.25
N GLN A 122 -126.49 -34.77 -16.48
CA GLN A 122 -125.48 -35.22 -15.51
C GLN A 122 -124.20 -35.73 -16.21
N THR A 123 -124.34 -36.42 -17.35
CA THR A 123 -123.21 -36.86 -18.17
C THR A 123 -122.43 -35.67 -18.75
N ARG A 124 -123.14 -34.65 -19.26
CA ARG A 124 -122.52 -33.41 -19.74
C ARG A 124 -121.76 -32.68 -18.62
N LEU A 125 -122.38 -32.51 -17.45
CA LEU A 125 -121.74 -31.89 -16.28
C LEU A 125 -120.49 -32.66 -15.81
N TYR A 126 -120.51 -33.99 -15.86
CA TYR A 126 -119.34 -34.81 -15.55
C TYR A 126 -118.19 -34.59 -16.56
N GLN A 127 -118.50 -34.53 -17.86
CA GLN A 127 -117.51 -34.22 -18.90
C GLN A 127 -116.94 -32.80 -18.76
N GLU A 128 -117.79 -31.80 -18.51
CA GLU A 128 -117.38 -30.42 -18.25
C GLU A 128 -116.43 -30.31 -17.03
N ALA A 129 -116.76 -31.01 -15.93
CA ALA A 129 -115.93 -31.08 -14.73
C ALA A 129 -114.59 -31.79 -14.99
N LEU A 130 -114.59 -32.88 -15.76
CA LEU A 130 -113.39 -33.65 -16.09
C LEU A 130 -112.45 -32.86 -17.01
N GLU A 131 -112.98 -32.13 -17.99
CA GLU A 131 -112.21 -31.18 -18.80
C GLU A 131 -111.74 -29.96 -17.98
N ARG A 132 -112.49 -29.52 -16.96
CA ARG A 132 -112.00 -28.51 -16.02
C ARG A 132 -110.82 -29.05 -15.19
N SER A 133 -110.88 -30.30 -14.74
CA SER A 133 -109.80 -30.97 -14.02
C SER A 133 -108.54 -31.08 -14.88
N ARG A 134 -108.65 -31.58 -16.12
CA ARG A 134 -107.53 -31.68 -17.08
C ARG A 134 -106.85 -30.34 -17.37
N ARG A 135 -107.61 -29.24 -17.39
CA ARG A 135 -107.06 -27.88 -17.57
C ARG A 135 -106.35 -27.38 -16.31
N ALA A 136 -106.90 -27.66 -15.12
CA ALA A 136 -106.26 -27.33 -13.84
C ALA A 136 -104.95 -28.12 -13.65
N GLU A 137 -104.96 -29.42 -13.93
CA GLU A 137 -103.81 -30.34 -13.89
C GLU A 137 -102.66 -29.84 -14.78
N LYS A 138 -102.93 -29.55 -16.06
CA LYS A 138 -101.94 -28.95 -16.98
C LYS A 138 -101.41 -27.61 -16.49
N SER A 139 -102.26 -26.75 -15.93
CA SER A 139 -101.78 -25.48 -15.36
C SER A 139 -100.87 -25.71 -14.15
N SER A 140 -101.20 -26.69 -13.29
CA SER A 140 -100.37 -27.06 -12.13
C SER A 140 -99.02 -27.62 -12.55
N GLU A 141 -98.96 -28.44 -13.60
CA GLU A 141 -97.72 -28.93 -14.21
C GLU A 141 -96.85 -27.77 -14.70
N THR A 142 -97.41 -26.84 -15.48
CA THR A 142 -96.67 -25.66 -15.97
C THR A 142 -96.21 -24.72 -14.84
N PHE A 143 -96.98 -24.56 -13.77
CA PHE A 143 -96.54 -23.78 -12.60
C PHE A 143 -95.46 -24.52 -11.80
N GLN A 144 -95.52 -25.85 -11.68
CA GLN A 144 -94.51 -26.64 -10.99
C GLN A 144 -93.16 -26.55 -11.72
N ASP A 145 -93.15 -26.58 -13.05
CA ASP A 145 -91.91 -26.43 -13.83
C ASP A 145 -91.36 -25.01 -13.79
N GLN A 146 -92.22 -23.98 -13.76
CA GLN A 146 -91.80 -22.59 -13.51
C GLN A 146 -91.17 -22.41 -12.12
N VAL A 147 -91.73 -23.06 -11.09
CA VAL A 147 -91.16 -23.02 -9.73
C VAL A 147 -89.79 -23.68 -9.69
N LYS A 148 -89.62 -24.89 -10.26
CA LYS A 148 -88.30 -25.56 -10.35
C LYS A 148 -87.25 -24.67 -11.04
N HIS A 149 -87.60 -24.04 -12.16
CA HIS A 149 -86.69 -23.16 -12.90
C HIS A 149 -86.24 -21.97 -12.04
N LEU A 150 -87.17 -21.34 -11.31
CA LEU A 150 -86.87 -20.22 -10.42
C LEU A 150 -86.06 -20.66 -9.18
N GLU A 151 -86.27 -21.88 -8.68
CA GLU A 151 -85.45 -22.48 -7.62
C GLU A 151 -84.02 -22.76 -8.11
N GLU A 152 -83.85 -23.29 -9.33
CA GLU A 152 -82.54 -23.51 -9.97
C GLU A 152 -81.80 -22.19 -10.26
N GLU A 153 -82.49 -21.16 -10.76
CA GLU A 153 -81.94 -19.81 -10.96
C GLU A 153 -81.51 -19.16 -9.64
N LEU A 154 -82.33 -19.27 -8.59
CA LEU A 154 -82.02 -18.74 -7.25
C LEU A 154 -80.77 -19.41 -6.68
N LEU A 155 -80.68 -20.74 -6.75
CA LEU A 155 -79.49 -21.49 -6.32
C LEU A 155 -78.23 -21.10 -7.11
N ALA A 156 -78.36 -20.87 -8.42
CA ALA A 156 -77.25 -20.39 -9.24
C ALA A 156 -76.80 -18.97 -8.83
N VAL A 157 -77.74 -18.07 -8.52
CA VAL A 157 -77.44 -16.71 -8.03
C VAL A 157 -76.76 -16.74 -6.67
N ASP A 158 -77.22 -17.57 -5.71
CA ASP A 158 -76.60 -17.69 -4.39
C ASP A 158 -75.16 -18.22 -4.48
N LEU A 159 -74.91 -19.25 -5.32
CA LEU A 159 -73.57 -19.76 -5.59
C LEU A 159 -72.64 -18.69 -6.20
N MET A 160 -73.14 -17.87 -7.13
CA MET A 160 -72.38 -16.73 -7.67
C MET A 160 -72.12 -15.65 -6.60
N GLN A 161 -73.10 -15.39 -5.73
CA GLN A 161 -72.98 -14.41 -4.66
C GLN A 161 -71.92 -14.84 -3.62
N ASP A 162 -71.88 -16.13 -3.24
CA ASP A 162 -70.85 -16.68 -2.36
C ASP A 162 -69.46 -16.71 -3.00
N GLY A 163 -69.37 -17.01 -4.30
CA GLY A 163 -68.13 -16.83 -5.08
C GLY A 163 -67.61 -15.40 -5.03
N LEU A 164 -68.50 -14.41 -5.20
CA LEU A 164 -68.16 -12.98 -5.11
C LEU A 164 -67.78 -12.53 -3.69
N LYS A 165 -68.45 -13.04 -2.65
CA LYS A 165 -68.06 -12.82 -1.24
C LYS A 165 -66.65 -13.34 -0.97
N LEU A 166 -66.33 -14.56 -1.44
CA LEU A 166 -65.03 -15.18 -1.28
C LEU A 166 -63.93 -14.39 -2.00
N GLU A 167 -64.17 -13.93 -3.22
CA GLU A 167 -63.18 -13.13 -3.97
C GLU A 167 -62.97 -11.76 -3.32
N LYS A 168 -64.04 -11.11 -2.84
CA LYS A 168 -63.94 -9.87 -2.05
C LYS A 168 -63.08 -10.07 -0.79
N GLN A 169 -63.21 -11.21 -0.09
CA GLN A 169 -62.36 -11.51 1.07
C GLN A 169 -60.88 -11.73 0.70
N LYS A 170 -60.56 -12.32 -0.45
CA LYS A 170 -59.18 -12.42 -0.94
C LYS A 170 -58.61 -11.03 -1.26
N TYR A 171 -59.38 -10.21 -1.96
CA TYR A 171 -58.97 -8.86 -2.35
C TYR A 171 -58.74 -7.94 -1.13
N LEU A 172 -59.61 -8.00 -0.13
CA LEU A 172 -59.41 -7.30 1.16
C LEU A 172 -58.10 -7.71 1.83
N LYS A 173 -57.84 -9.02 1.99
CA LYS A 173 -56.60 -9.54 2.58
C LYS A 173 -55.35 -9.17 1.80
N PHE A 174 -55.44 -9.07 0.48
CA PHE A 174 -54.34 -8.60 -0.37
C PHE A 174 -54.04 -7.12 -0.12
N LEU A 175 -55.07 -6.27 -0.01
CA LEU A 175 -54.91 -4.84 0.32
C LEU A 175 -54.39 -4.62 1.75
N GLU A 176 -54.83 -5.43 2.73
CA GLU A 176 -54.28 -5.43 4.10
C GLU A 176 -52.77 -5.73 4.09
N GLN A 177 -52.34 -6.78 3.38
CA GLN A 177 -50.92 -7.11 3.22
C GLN A 177 -50.14 -6.00 2.50
N LEU A 178 -50.74 -5.37 1.49
CA LEU A 178 -50.09 -4.32 0.71
C LEU A 178 -49.87 -3.05 1.56
N ASN A 179 -50.84 -2.71 2.42
CA ASN A 179 -50.71 -1.65 3.42
C ASN A 179 -49.60 -1.93 4.43
N GLU A 180 -49.53 -3.15 4.98
CA GLU A 180 -48.49 -3.55 5.93
C GLU A 180 -47.08 -3.39 5.33
N LYS A 181 -46.88 -3.79 4.07
CA LYS A 181 -45.59 -3.65 3.39
C LYS A 181 -45.25 -2.20 3.03
N MET A 182 -46.25 -1.37 2.75
CA MET A 182 -46.07 0.06 2.44
C MET A 182 -46.01 0.97 3.68
N LYS A 183 -46.37 0.42 4.85
CA LYS A 183 -46.55 1.09 6.15
C LYS A 183 -47.66 2.14 6.11
N LEU A 184 -48.83 1.72 5.63
CA LEU A 184 -50.03 2.55 5.49
C LEU A 184 -51.14 2.17 6.49
N ASP A 185 -50.88 1.26 7.43
CA ASP A 185 -51.91 0.61 8.27
C ASP A 185 -52.77 1.61 9.07
N SER A 186 -52.16 2.66 9.62
CA SER A 186 -52.88 3.74 10.30
C SER A 186 -53.69 4.61 9.35
N LEU A 187 -53.17 4.86 8.14
CA LEU A 187 -53.81 5.69 7.13
C LEU A 187 -55.01 4.97 6.49
N ALA A 188 -54.89 3.66 6.26
CA ALA A 188 -55.97 2.82 5.75
C ALA A 188 -57.17 2.76 6.71
N ALA A 189 -56.92 2.82 8.01
CA ALA A 189 -57.96 2.93 9.04
C ALA A 189 -58.65 4.32 9.07
N GLU A 190 -57.99 5.38 8.57
CA GLU A 190 -58.49 6.76 8.58
C GLU A 190 -59.24 7.14 7.29
N ILE A 191 -58.70 6.83 6.10
CA ILE A 191 -59.34 7.18 4.81
C ILE A 191 -60.36 6.12 4.34
N GLY A 192 -60.32 4.92 4.91
CA GLY A 192 -61.24 3.83 4.60
C GLY A 192 -60.99 3.14 3.25
N PHE A 193 -61.80 2.12 2.95
CA PHE A 193 -61.55 1.18 1.86
C PHE A 193 -61.52 1.84 0.47
N ASP A 194 -62.44 2.75 0.18
CA ASP A 194 -62.65 3.28 -1.17
C ASP A 194 -61.45 4.12 -1.67
N MET A 195 -60.74 4.78 -0.75
CA MET A 195 -59.54 5.59 -1.04
C MET A 195 -58.23 4.83 -0.75
N ASN A 196 -58.31 3.62 -0.19
CA ASN A 196 -57.15 2.82 0.19
C ASN A 196 -56.27 2.47 -1.02
N MET A 197 -56.89 2.19 -2.18
CA MET A 197 -56.17 1.91 -3.43
C MET A 197 -55.38 3.13 -3.92
N ASP A 198 -55.95 4.33 -3.84
CA ASP A 198 -55.28 5.57 -4.26
C ASP A 198 -54.14 5.95 -3.29
N ALA A 199 -54.32 5.73 -1.98
CA ALA A 199 -53.25 5.89 -0.99
C ALA A 199 -52.08 4.92 -1.24
N ILE A 200 -52.37 3.66 -1.59
CA ILE A 200 -51.38 2.66 -2.02
C ILE A 200 -50.65 3.12 -3.29
N LEU A 201 -51.37 3.59 -4.31
CA LEU A 201 -50.76 4.06 -5.58
C LEU A 201 -49.84 5.27 -5.36
N ALA A 202 -50.32 6.31 -4.67
CA ALA A 202 -49.52 7.49 -4.33
C ALA A 202 -48.27 7.13 -3.51
N ARG A 203 -48.37 6.11 -2.64
CA ARG A 203 -47.24 5.59 -1.87
C ARG A 203 -46.23 4.83 -2.71
N VAL A 204 -46.66 4.06 -3.72
CA VAL A 204 -45.77 3.44 -4.72
C VAL A 204 -45.02 4.51 -5.50
N GLU A 205 -45.71 5.53 -6.01
CA GLU A 205 -45.08 6.64 -6.75
C GLU A 205 -44.05 7.39 -5.89
N GLN A 206 -44.36 7.64 -4.61
CA GLN A 206 -43.44 8.23 -3.65
C GLN A 206 -42.19 7.35 -3.43
N LEU A 207 -42.37 6.04 -3.25
CA LEU A 207 -41.26 5.10 -3.06
C LEU A 207 -40.35 5.03 -4.30
N VAL A 208 -40.93 4.92 -5.50
CA VAL A 208 -40.20 4.93 -6.78
C VAL A 208 -39.41 6.24 -6.94
N LYS A 209 -40.00 7.38 -6.59
CA LYS A 209 -39.29 8.67 -6.63
C LYS A 209 -38.11 8.74 -5.66
N MET A 210 -38.31 8.34 -4.40
CA MET A 210 -37.23 8.36 -3.40
C MET A 210 -36.07 7.44 -3.77
N GLU A 211 -36.34 6.26 -4.34
CA GLU A 211 -35.30 5.37 -4.87
C GLU A 211 -34.56 6.03 -6.05
N GLY A 212 -35.28 6.66 -6.99
CA GLY A 212 -34.69 7.39 -8.10
C GLY A 212 -33.78 8.55 -7.67
N ASP A 213 -34.22 9.34 -6.69
CA ASP A 213 -33.44 10.43 -6.09
C ASP A 213 -32.18 9.89 -5.38
N ALA A 214 -32.29 8.79 -4.61
CA ALA A 214 -31.17 8.16 -3.94
C ALA A 214 -30.16 7.52 -4.91
N VAL A 215 -30.61 6.89 -6.01
CA VAL A 215 -29.75 6.38 -7.08
C VAL A 215 -29.00 7.53 -7.78
N MET A 216 -29.66 8.66 -7.99
CA MET A 216 -29.03 9.86 -8.55
C MET A 216 -28.00 10.49 -7.61
N GLU A 217 -28.28 10.59 -6.30
CA GLU A 217 -27.29 11.04 -5.32
C GLU A 217 -26.06 10.12 -5.32
N ASN A 218 -26.26 8.80 -5.17
CA ASN A 218 -25.19 7.81 -5.21
C ASN A 218 -24.33 7.90 -6.48
N LYS A 219 -24.96 8.12 -7.64
CA LYS A 219 -24.27 8.35 -8.93
C LYS A 219 -23.39 9.60 -8.92
N THR A 220 -23.86 10.71 -8.34
CA THR A 220 -23.03 11.93 -8.19
C THR A 220 -21.91 11.74 -7.16
N MET A 221 -22.17 11.06 -6.05
CA MET A 221 -21.17 10.76 -5.04
C MET A 221 -20.05 9.89 -5.60
N ALA A 222 -20.40 8.81 -6.31
CA ALA A 222 -19.45 7.93 -6.99
C ALA A 222 -18.60 8.67 -8.04
N TYR A 223 -19.19 9.59 -8.82
CA TYR A 223 -18.44 10.45 -9.73
C TYR A 223 -17.45 11.37 -8.99
N SER A 224 -17.88 11.96 -7.87
CA SER A 224 -17.02 12.80 -7.02
C SER A 224 -15.84 12.03 -6.42
N LEU A 225 -16.08 10.78 -5.98
CA LEU A 225 -15.07 9.88 -5.44
C LEU A 225 -14.10 9.43 -6.54
N ARG A 226 -14.59 9.09 -7.73
CA ARG A 226 -13.74 8.77 -8.90
C ARG A 226 -12.84 9.93 -9.31
N ARG A 227 -13.33 11.18 -9.22
CA ARG A 227 -12.51 12.39 -9.44
C ARG A 227 -11.44 12.57 -8.35
N LYS A 228 -11.82 12.45 -7.07
CA LYS A 228 -10.88 12.50 -5.93
C LYS A 228 -9.79 11.43 -6.05
N LEU A 229 -10.16 10.19 -6.39
CA LEU A 229 -9.25 9.06 -6.62
C LEU A 229 -8.22 9.37 -7.71
N LYS A 230 -8.67 9.87 -8.88
CA LYS A 230 -7.78 10.27 -9.97
C LYS A 230 -6.74 11.31 -9.50
N THR A 231 -7.18 12.37 -8.84
CA THR A 231 -6.28 13.42 -8.33
C THR A 231 -5.32 12.95 -7.23
N GLN A 232 -5.69 11.94 -6.42
CA GLN A 232 -4.74 11.33 -5.48
C GLN A 232 -3.74 10.41 -6.18
N LYS A 233 -4.14 9.69 -7.24
CA LYS A 233 -3.23 8.87 -8.06
C LYS A 233 -2.18 9.73 -8.77
N GLU A 234 -2.61 10.82 -9.41
CA GLU A 234 -1.72 11.81 -10.06
C GLU A 234 -0.71 12.42 -9.06
N LYS A 235 -1.14 12.71 -7.83
CA LYS A 235 -0.27 13.19 -6.74
C LYS A 235 0.70 12.12 -6.22
N LEU A 236 0.31 10.84 -6.22
CA LEU A 236 1.18 9.73 -5.83
C LEU A 236 2.28 9.52 -6.89
N GLU A 237 1.90 9.45 -8.16
CA GLU A 237 2.82 9.30 -9.30
C GLU A 237 3.85 10.45 -9.36
N SER A 238 3.40 11.70 -9.12
CA SER A 238 4.28 12.86 -9.02
C SER A 238 5.28 12.76 -7.85
N LYS A 239 4.85 12.26 -6.69
CA LYS A 239 5.75 12.04 -5.54
C LYS A 239 6.72 10.88 -5.78
N GLU A 240 6.28 9.81 -6.41
CA GLU A 240 7.12 8.66 -6.75
C GLU A 240 8.24 9.05 -7.73
N LEU A 241 7.92 9.85 -8.75
CA LEU A 241 8.92 10.43 -9.65
C LEU A 241 9.93 11.31 -8.89
N HIS A 242 9.48 12.13 -7.94
CA HIS A 242 10.38 12.94 -7.12
C HIS A 242 11.28 12.09 -6.20
N VAL A 243 10.73 11.04 -5.57
CA VAL A 243 11.52 10.09 -4.75
C VAL A 243 12.56 9.36 -5.60
N ASN A 244 12.23 8.98 -6.84
CA ASN A 244 13.17 8.33 -7.75
C ASN A 244 14.29 9.29 -8.22
N LEU A 245 13.97 10.57 -8.47
CA LEU A 245 14.98 11.59 -8.74
C LEU A 245 15.90 11.85 -7.54
N LEU A 246 15.35 11.89 -6.32
CA LEU A 246 16.15 12.01 -5.09
C LEU A 246 17.07 10.80 -4.88
N ARG A 247 16.58 9.59 -5.13
CA ARG A 247 17.40 8.36 -5.10
C ARG A 247 18.57 8.44 -6.10
N GLN A 248 18.30 8.83 -7.35
CA GLN A 248 19.34 9.04 -8.36
C GLN A 248 20.39 10.07 -7.90
N LYS A 249 19.98 11.20 -7.31
CA LYS A 249 20.93 12.20 -6.83
C LYS A 249 21.71 11.75 -5.59
N ILE A 250 21.13 10.91 -4.72
CA ILE A 250 21.86 10.27 -3.62
C ILE A 250 22.96 9.36 -4.18
N THR A 251 22.63 8.46 -5.10
CA THR A 251 23.64 7.58 -5.74
C THR A 251 24.76 8.37 -6.41
N GLN A 252 24.43 9.44 -7.16
CA GLN A 252 25.45 10.32 -7.74
C GLN A 252 26.34 10.98 -6.68
N LEU A 253 25.78 11.44 -5.55
CA LEU A 253 26.56 12.03 -4.45
C LEU A 253 27.42 11.00 -3.71
N GLU A 254 26.99 9.74 -3.65
CA GLU A 254 27.76 8.62 -3.09
C GLU A 254 28.94 8.24 -4.00
N GLU A 255 28.72 8.20 -5.31
CA GLU A 255 29.77 8.03 -6.33
C GLU A 255 30.79 9.18 -6.30
N GLU A 256 30.32 10.44 -6.32
CA GLU A 256 31.16 11.65 -6.19
C GLU A 256 32.00 11.59 -4.90
N LYS A 257 31.38 11.28 -3.76
CA LYS A 257 32.05 11.13 -2.47
C LYS A 257 33.12 10.01 -2.49
N GLN A 258 32.85 8.89 -3.14
CA GLN A 258 33.81 7.80 -3.24
C GLN A 258 35.05 8.23 -4.04
N VAL A 259 34.87 8.95 -5.16
CA VAL A 259 35.97 9.52 -5.96
C VAL A 259 36.76 10.57 -5.17
N TRP A 260 36.09 11.46 -4.43
CA TRP A 260 36.78 12.39 -3.52
C TRP A 260 37.58 11.66 -2.44
N THR A 261 37.10 10.51 -1.97
CA THR A 261 37.78 9.71 -0.94
C THR A 261 39.04 9.02 -1.50
N THR A 262 38.98 8.46 -2.72
CA THR A 262 40.17 7.87 -3.36
C THR A 262 41.22 8.93 -3.70
N LEU A 263 40.80 10.09 -4.24
CA LEU A 263 41.70 11.22 -4.52
C LEU A 263 42.37 11.77 -3.24
N ALA A 264 41.69 11.74 -2.10
CA ALA A 264 42.29 12.12 -0.82
C ALA A 264 43.39 11.14 -0.37
N VAL A 265 43.19 9.83 -0.58
CA VAL A 265 44.21 8.80 -0.29
C VAL A 265 45.43 8.97 -1.20
N GLU A 266 45.23 9.10 -2.52
CA GLU A 266 46.32 9.35 -3.48
C GLU A 266 47.11 10.63 -3.14
N ARG A 267 46.40 11.68 -2.68
CA ARG A 267 47.02 12.93 -2.21
C ARG A 267 47.87 12.71 -0.96
N ASP A 268 47.43 11.90 -0.01
CA ASP A 268 48.22 11.64 1.21
C ASP A 268 49.37 10.66 0.99
N GLU A 269 49.25 9.72 0.05
CA GLU A 269 50.37 8.89 -0.42
C GLU A 269 51.45 9.74 -1.13
N THR A 270 51.04 10.65 -2.02
CA THR A 270 51.97 11.57 -2.69
C THR A 270 52.58 12.59 -1.71
N ASN A 271 51.80 13.13 -0.76
CA ASN A 271 52.32 13.93 0.36
C ASN A 271 53.37 13.16 1.17
N LEU A 272 53.12 11.88 1.46
CA LEU A 272 54.06 11.02 2.19
C LEU A 272 55.33 10.74 1.38
N ALA A 273 55.22 10.55 0.06
CA ALA A 273 56.37 10.43 -0.84
C ALA A 273 57.21 11.72 -0.86
N VAL A 274 56.57 12.89 -0.98
CA VAL A 274 57.25 14.20 -0.90
C VAL A 274 57.93 14.39 0.45
N ARG A 275 57.30 14.04 1.57
CA ARG A 275 57.92 14.09 2.91
C ARG A 275 59.12 13.14 3.04
N LYS A 276 59.09 11.95 2.43
CA LYS A 276 60.23 11.02 2.38
C LYS A 276 61.38 11.59 1.55
N LEU A 277 61.08 12.16 0.37
CA LEU A 277 62.06 12.82 -0.49
C LEU A 277 62.70 14.04 0.19
N HIS A 278 61.90 14.90 0.82
CA HIS A 278 62.41 16.08 1.54
C HIS A 278 63.38 15.70 2.65
N LYS A 279 63.07 14.66 3.46
CA LYS A 279 64.01 14.12 4.46
C LYS A 279 65.28 13.51 3.85
N MET A 280 65.24 13.04 2.59
CA MET A 280 66.44 12.63 1.87
C MET A 280 67.25 13.84 1.40
N THR A 281 66.59 14.88 0.88
CA THR A 281 67.21 16.16 0.52
C THR A 281 67.87 16.82 1.73
N GLU A 282 67.23 16.86 2.90
CA GLU A 282 67.83 17.35 4.15
C GLU A 282 69.12 16.60 4.54
N ARG A 283 69.14 15.26 4.37
CA ARG A 283 70.31 14.43 4.66
C ARG A 283 71.45 14.71 3.68
N LEU A 284 71.14 14.78 2.39
CA LEU A 284 72.10 15.12 1.33
C LEU A 284 72.64 16.54 1.49
N GLN A 285 71.79 17.49 1.90
CA GLN A 285 72.19 18.87 2.19
C GLN A 285 73.16 18.93 3.38
N LYS A 286 72.86 18.23 4.49
CA LYS A 286 73.77 18.12 5.64
C LYS A 286 75.10 17.46 5.29
N GLN A 287 75.12 16.45 4.41
CA GLN A 287 76.34 15.86 3.88
C GLN A 287 77.13 16.83 3.00
N LEU A 288 76.44 17.60 2.15
CA LEU A 288 77.04 18.63 1.30
C LEU A 288 77.64 19.78 2.12
N ASP A 289 76.96 20.22 3.19
CA ASP A 289 77.45 21.30 4.05
C ASP A 289 78.62 20.85 4.93
N LEU A 290 78.61 19.63 5.46
CA LEU A 290 79.80 19.03 6.10
C LEU A 290 80.98 18.91 5.11
N ALA A 291 80.71 18.56 3.84
CA ALA A 291 81.73 18.53 2.79
C ALA A 291 82.22 19.94 2.40
N ARG A 292 81.40 20.99 2.57
CA ARG A 292 81.82 22.39 2.41
C ARG A 292 82.66 22.88 3.58
N GLU A 293 82.23 22.61 4.82
CA GLU A 293 82.95 22.96 6.06
C GLU A 293 84.36 22.35 6.06
N THR A 294 84.47 21.05 5.78
CA THR A 294 85.76 20.37 5.65
C THR A 294 86.60 20.91 4.48
N ASN A 295 85.98 21.32 3.35
CA ASN A 295 86.70 21.99 2.27
C ASN A 295 87.21 23.39 2.68
N THR A 296 86.47 24.13 3.50
CA THR A 296 86.90 25.43 4.05
C THR A 296 87.97 25.29 5.13
N ASP A 297 87.90 24.28 6.00
CA ASP A 297 88.94 23.93 6.97
C ASP A 297 90.25 23.54 6.26
N LEU A 298 90.18 22.70 5.22
CA LEU A 298 91.35 22.36 4.40
C LEU A 298 91.93 23.58 3.67
N LYS A 299 91.09 24.53 3.22
CA LYS A 299 91.55 25.82 2.66
C LYS A 299 92.18 26.74 3.70
N ALA A 300 91.65 26.79 4.91
CA ALA A 300 92.23 27.54 6.03
C ALA A 300 93.61 26.98 6.39
N LYS A 301 93.72 25.66 6.59
CA LYS A 301 95.00 24.96 6.82
C LYS A 301 95.99 25.13 5.68
N LEU A 302 95.52 25.17 4.42
CA LEU A 302 96.38 25.49 3.28
C LEU A 302 96.88 26.95 3.31
N SER A 303 96.04 27.89 3.76
CA SER A 303 96.43 29.29 3.97
C SER A 303 97.43 29.45 5.11
N GLU A 304 97.20 28.81 6.26
CA GLU A 304 98.14 28.74 7.39
C GLU A 304 99.48 28.12 6.97
N THR A 305 99.44 27.04 6.18
CA THR A 305 100.64 26.41 5.61
C THR A 305 101.39 27.35 4.66
N ASN A 306 100.67 28.16 3.88
CA ASN A 306 101.27 29.19 3.03
C ASN A 306 101.86 30.35 3.85
N GLU A 307 101.20 30.80 4.91
CA GLU A 307 101.75 31.80 5.84
C GLU A 307 103.01 31.29 6.55
N LEU A 308 103.00 30.06 7.05
CA LEU A 308 104.17 29.41 7.64
C LEU A 308 105.31 29.32 6.61
N LYS A 309 105.00 28.98 5.35
CA LYS A 309 105.97 28.98 4.25
C LYS A 309 106.54 30.37 3.95
N VAL A 310 105.73 31.43 4.01
CA VAL A 310 106.19 32.83 3.89
C VAL A 310 107.11 33.19 5.07
N LYS A 311 106.70 32.92 6.31
CA LYS A 311 107.51 33.16 7.52
C LYS A 311 108.84 32.40 7.47
N THR A 312 108.86 31.15 6.98
CA THR A 312 110.09 30.38 6.74
C THR A 312 110.98 31.01 5.66
N LEU A 313 110.41 31.58 4.59
CA LEU A 313 111.17 32.31 3.58
C LEU A 313 111.76 33.63 4.12
N GLU A 314 111.05 34.34 4.98
CA GLU A 314 111.53 35.54 5.68
C GLU A 314 112.64 35.22 6.70
N GLN A 315 112.49 34.11 7.43
CA GLN A 315 113.55 33.57 8.30
C GLN A 315 114.79 33.16 7.48
N ASN A 316 114.63 32.47 6.35
CA ASN A 316 115.75 32.14 5.47
C ASN A 316 116.43 33.40 4.89
N ARG A 317 115.67 34.46 4.61
CA ARG A 317 116.20 35.75 4.10
C ARG A 317 117.00 36.50 5.17
N THR A 318 116.51 36.53 6.41
CA THR A 318 117.26 37.09 7.55
C THR A 318 118.46 36.25 7.93
N ILE A 319 118.40 34.92 7.79
CA ILE A 319 119.57 34.02 7.90
C ILE A 319 120.60 34.31 6.79
N GLU A 320 120.18 34.59 5.56
CA GLU A 320 121.09 35.04 4.50
C GLU A 320 121.77 36.38 4.83
N GLU A 321 121.03 37.34 5.39
CA GLU A 321 121.57 38.66 5.78
C GLU A 321 122.52 38.55 6.98
N LEU A 322 122.19 37.71 7.97
CA LEU A 322 123.08 37.36 9.06
C LEU A 322 124.35 36.67 8.55
N ASN A 323 124.25 35.68 7.65
CA ASN A 323 125.42 35.06 7.00
C ASN A 323 126.27 36.08 6.21
N LYS A 324 125.64 37.04 5.52
CA LYS A 324 126.35 38.14 4.82
C LYS A 324 127.02 39.11 5.80
N SER A 325 126.48 39.31 7.00
CA SER A 325 127.11 40.11 8.07
C SER A 325 128.24 39.35 8.78
N GLN A 326 128.04 38.07 9.11
CA GLN A 326 129.08 37.18 9.65
C GLN A 326 130.24 37.09 8.67
N GLY A 327 129.97 36.88 7.38
CA GLY A 327 131.00 36.84 6.33
C GLY A 327 131.75 38.18 6.13
N LYS A 328 131.24 39.32 6.63
CA LYS A 328 132.00 40.57 6.78
C LYS A 328 132.81 40.58 8.08
N LEU A 329 132.21 40.13 9.19
CA LEU A 329 132.84 40.04 10.51
C LEU A 329 134.05 39.10 10.49
N GLU A 330 133.95 37.95 9.85
CA GLU A 330 135.03 36.95 9.66
C GLU A 330 136.23 37.58 8.92
N ARG A 331 135.99 38.40 7.89
CA ARG A 331 137.04 39.15 7.18
C ARG A 331 137.66 40.26 8.00
N MET A 332 136.94 40.82 8.98
CA MET A 332 137.52 41.78 9.94
C MET A 332 138.33 41.04 11.01
N LYS A 333 137.87 39.89 11.49
CA LYS A 333 138.60 38.98 12.37
C LYS A 333 139.91 38.51 11.72
N GLU A 334 139.89 38.02 10.48
CA GLU A 334 141.14 37.65 9.77
C GLU A 334 142.15 38.81 9.69
N LYS A 335 141.68 40.04 9.44
CA LYS A 335 142.54 41.23 9.40
C LYS A 335 143.12 41.53 10.78
N ALA A 336 142.31 41.44 11.83
CA ALA A 336 142.74 41.59 13.22
C ALA A 336 143.72 40.49 13.65
N GLU A 337 143.51 39.23 13.28
CA GLU A 337 144.41 38.11 13.56
C GLU A 337 145.75 38.25 12.81
N LYS A 338 145.72 38.73 11.55
CA LYS A 338 146.94 39.05 10.79
C LYS A 338 147.74 40.20 11.44
N GLN A 339 147.07 41.25 11.93
CA GLN A 339 147.72 42.32 12.71
C GLN A 339 148.24 41.83 14.06
N LEU A 340 147.45 41.03 14.79
CA LEU A 340 147.82 40.47 16.10
C LEU A 340 149.04 39.55 16.00
N ASN A 341 149.13 38.72 14.96
CA ASN A 341 150.31 37.87 14.73
C ASN A 341 151.55 38.69 14.33
N SER A 342 151.40 39.82 13.64
CA SER A 342 152.51 40.76 13.40
C SER A 342 153.04 41.33 14.72
N VAL A 343 152.14 41.90 15.54
CA VAL A 343 152.50 42.49 16.85
C VAL A 343 153.08 41.44 17.81
N LYS A 344 152.55 40.21 17.81
CA LYS A 344 153.07 39.08 18.59
C LYS A 344 154.48 38.66 18.14
N SER A 345 154.77 38.75 16.85
CA SER A 345 156.10 38.46 16.30
C SER A 345 157.12 39.52 16.72
N GLU A 346 156.75 40.80 16.69
CA GLU A 346 157.58 41.90 17.20
C GLU A 346 157.80 41.83 18.72
N LEU A 347 156.77 41.43 19.47
CA LEU A 347 156.85 41.26 20.92
C LEU A 347 157.88 40.19 21.31
N LEU A 348 157.81 39.01 20.69
CA LEU A 348 158.77 37.91 20.92
C LEU A 348 160.21 38.30 20.57
N LEU A 349 160.39 39.18 19.56
CA LEU A 349 161.71 39.68 19.16
C LEU A 349 162.28 40.68 20.17
N LYS A 350 161.43 41.52 20.78
CA LYS A 350 161.81 42.39 21.92
C LYS A 350 162.06 41.59 23.20
N GLU A 351 161.24 40.59 23.48
CA GLU A 351 161.32 39.75 24.69
C GLU A 351 162.61 38.94 24.74
N ARG A 352 163.05 38.37 23.61
CA ARG A 352 164.38 37.72 23.49
C ARG A 352 165.53 38.69 23.79
N LYS A 353 165.49 39.92 23.25
CA LYS A 353 166.51 40.94 23.55
C LYS A 353 166.55 41.31 25.03
N ALA A 354 165.39 41.53 25.65
CA ALA A 354 165.28 41.85 27.06
C ALA A 354 165.83 40.73 27.98
N ALA A 355 165.64 39.46 27.59
CA ALA A 355 166.22 38.33 28.31
C ALA A 355 167.76 38.28 28.19
N GLU A 356 168.29 38.53 26.99
CA GLU A 356 169.73 38.50 26.72
C GLU A 356 170.50 39.62 27.45
N ASP A 357 169.93 40.82 27.49
CA ASP A 357 170.53 41.96 28.21
C ASP A 357 170.35 41.85 29.74
N LYS A 358 169.34 41.12 30.23
CA LYS A 358 169.19 40.80 31.65
C LYS A 358 170.33 39.90 32.15
N GLU A 359 170.70 38.87 31.40
CA GLU A 359 171.75 37.94 31.82
C GLU A 359 173.16 38.56 31.73
N LYS A 360 173.41 39.45 30.74
CA LYS A 360 174.64 40.26 30.67
C LYS A 360 174.81 41.17 31.89
N ASN A 361 173.74 41.82 32.34
CA ASN A 361 173.78 42.69 33.53
C ASN A 361 174.00 41.90 34.83
N LYS A 362 173.52 40.65 34.90
CA LYS A 362 173.70 39.76 36.05
C LYS A 362 175.16 39.34 36.24
N SER A 363 175.84 38.88 35.19
CA SER A 363 177.25 38.49 35.29
C SER A 363 178.18 39.67 35.59
N MET A 364 177.86 40.86 35.07
CA MET A 364 178.58 42.11 35.40
C MET A 364 178.42 42.50 36.88
N LEU A 365 177.25 42.28 37.48
CA LEU A 365 177.00 42.57 38.89
C LEU A 365 177.79 41.64 39.84
N GLU A 366 177.91 40.36 39.49
CA GLU A 366 178.68 39.37 40.25
C GLU A 366 180.19 39.71 40.26
N ALA A 367 180.72 40.19 39.13
CA ALA A 367 182.10 40.69 39.06
C ALA A 367 182.35 41.89 39.99
N ILE A 368 181.52 42.95 39.89
CA ILE A 368 181.64 44.16 40.71
C ILE A 368 181.52 43.85 42.22
N THR A 369 180.67 42.89 42.58
CA THR A 369 180.48 42.43 43.97
C THR A 369 181.75 41.78 44.54
N SER A 370 182.60 41.19 43.70
CA SER A 370 183.87 40.60 44.12
C SER A 370 184.95 41.66 44.40
N GLU A 371 185.09 42.67 43.54
CA GLU A 371 186.07 43.76 43.72
C GLU A 371 185.71 44.65 44.91
N MET A 372 184.42 44.91 45.14
CA MET A 372 183.97 45.74 46.27
C MET A 372 184.30 45.13 47.64
N LYS A 373 184.47 43.80 47.74
CA LYS A 373 185.01 43.16 48.95
C LYS A 373 186.50 43.48 49.15
N MET A 374 187.29 43.53 48.08
CA MET A 374 188.74 43.77 48.12
C MET A 374 189.08 45.22 48.48
N LEU A 375 188.33 46.21 47.97
CA LEU A 375 188.51 47.62 48.37
C LEU A 375 188.15 47.85 49.85
N LYS A 376 187.21 47.08 50.40
CA LYS A 376 186.72 47.27 51.77
C LYS A 376 187.77 46.85 52.83
N THR A 377 188.67 45.92 52.50
CA THR A 377 189.78 45.54 53.39
C THR A 377 190.91 46.57 53.40
N THR A 378 191.29 47.16 52.26
CA THR A 378 192.40 48.13 52.20
C THR A 378 192.05 49.49 52.83
N LEU A 379 190.80 49.93 52.70
CA LEU A 379 190.32 51.18 53.32
C LEU A 379 190.48 51.19 54.86
N ALA A 380 190.32 50.03 55.50
CA ALA A 380 190.40 49.89 56.96
C ALA A 380 191.81 50.13 57.54
N GLU A 381 192.87 49.85 56.76
CA GLU A 381 194.25 50.06 57.19
C GLU A 381 194.69 51.52 57.07
N LEU A 382 194.19 52.24 56.07
CA LEU A 382 194.48 53.67 55.87
C LEU A 382 193.87 54.53 56.98
N ALA A 383 192.59 54.29 57.31
CA ALA A 383 191.88 55.00 58.38
C ALA A 383 192.49 54.81 59.79
N LYS A 384 193.43 53.85 59.96
CA LYS A 384 194.18 53.64 61.19
C LYS A 384 195.47 54.48 61.26
N ARG A 385 196.08 54.81 60.12
CA ARG A 385 197.30 55.66 60.05
C ARG A 385 196.98 57.15 60.20
N GLU A 386 195.93 57.62 59.54
CA GLU A 386 195.54 59.03 59.50
C GLU A 386 195.38 59.63 60.92
N ARG A 387 194.72 58.89 61.82
CA ARG A 387 194.43 59.34 63.19
C ARG A 387 195.71 59.62 64.01
N GLN A 388 196.74 58.79 63.85
CA GLN A 388 198.00 58.95 64.59
C GLN A 388 198.81 60.19 64.15
N LEU A 389 198.60 60.67 62.92
CA LEU A 389 199.25 61.87 62.39
C LEU A 389 198.56 63.17 62.84
N ALA A 390 197.25 63.13 63.12
CA ALA A 390 196.52 64.26 63.69
C ALA A 390 196.97 64.54 65.14
N ASP A 391 196.96 63.51 65.99
CA ASP A 391 197.28 63.62 67.42
C ASP A 391 198.70 64.17 67.67
N PHE A 392 199.67 63.77 66.83
CA PHE A 392 201.06 64.24 66.93
C PHE A 392 201.23 65.73 66.58
N ARG A 393 200.55 66.21 65.54
CA ARG A 393 200.58 67.63 65.10
C ARG A 393 200.11 68.57 66.21
N GLU A 394 199.05 68.21 66.93
CA GLU A 394 198.47 69.07 67.96
C GLU A 394 199.43 69.28 69.14
N VAL A 395 200.09 68.21 69.60
CA VAL A 395 201.04 68.25 70.73
C VAL A 395 202.25 69.12 70.40
N VAL A 396 202.86 68.95 69.22
CA VAL A 396 204.03 69.73 68.79
C VAL A 396 203.69 71.22 68.67
N SER A 397 202.53 71.55 68.07
CA SER A 397 202.05 72.94 67.94
C SER A 397 201.91 73.62 69.30
N ARG A 398 201.38 72.87 70.29
CA ARG A 398 201.14 73.35 71.66
C ARG A 398 202.44 73.61 72.45
N MET A 399 203.50 72.84 72.20
CA MET A 399 204.80 73.03 72.87
C MET A 399 205.65 74.17 72.29
N LEU A 400 205.40 74.57 71.03
CA LEU A 400 206.13 75.66 70.36
C LEU A 400 205.56 77.06 70.66
N GLY A 401 204.53 77.17 71.49
CA GLY A 401 203.92 78.46 71.87
C GLY A 401 203.14 79.15 70.74
N LEU A 402 202.84 78.43 69.65
CA LEU A 402 202.06 78.96 68.52
C LEU A 402 200.58 79.12 68.92
N ASN A 403 199.96 80.22 68.50
CA ASN A 403 198.60 80.55 68.90
C ASN A 403 197.57 79.68 68.15
N ILE A 404 196.87 78.83 68.90
CA ILE A 404 195.93 77.81 68.41
C ILE A 404 194.65 78.44 67.79
N ALA A 405 194.44 79.76 67.92
CA ALA A 405 193.24 80.44 67.45
C ALA A 405 193.06 80.49 65.91
N SER A 406 194.13 80.36 65.12
CA SER A 406 194.04 80.12 63.68
C SER A 406 195.36 79.60 63.12
N LEU A 407 195.41 78.71 62.12
CA LEU A 407 194.34 77.94 61.48
C LEU A 407 194.57 76.45 61.83
N ALA A 408 194.34 75.52 60.90
CA ALA A 408 195.17 74.32 60.90
C ALA A 408 196.61 74.78 60.62
N VAL A 409 197.46 74.83 61.65
CA VAL A 409 198.78 75.49 61.59
C VAL A 409 199.59 74.89 60.43
N PRO A 410 199.96 75.68 59.40
CA PRO A 410 200.71 75.16 58.27
C PRO A 410 202.04 74.58 58.74
N ASP A 411 202.43 73.40 58.25
CA ASP A 411 203.63 72.72 58.77
C ASP A 411 204.89 73.58 58.65
N TYR A 412 204.96 74.49 57.68
CA TYR A 412 206.09 75.43 57.53
C TYR A 412 206.23 76.42 58.70
N GLU A 413 205.18 76.74 59.47
CA GLU A 413 205.29 77.62 60.65
C GLU A 413 205.81 76.86 61.88
N ILE A 414 205.41 75.60 62.02
CA ILE A 414 205.97 74.65 63.00
C ILE A 414 207.46 74.42 62.69
N ILE A 415 207.77 74.14 61.42
CA ILE A 415 209.13 73.92 60.93
C ILE A 415 209.98 75.19 61.11
N THR A 416 209.55 76.37 60.68
CA THR A 416 210.38 77.59 60.80
C THR A 416 210.58 78.08 62.24
N HIS A 417 209.76 77.66 63.21
CA HIS A 417 210.05 77.89 64.63
C HIS A 417 211.00 76.84 65.22
N LEU A 418 210.85 75.56 64.84
CA LEU A 418 211.84 74.53 65.15
C LEU A 418 213.21 74.86 64.55
N GLU A 419 213.26 75.30 63.29
CA GLU A 419 214.48 75.75 62.61
C GLU A 419 215.10 76.97 63.29
N ARG A 420 214.31 77.87 63.88
CA ARG A 420 214.84 79.02 64.64
C ARG A 420 215.43 78.59 65.98
N LEU A 421 214.84 77.57 66.62
CA LEU A 421 215.44 76.88 67.78
C LEU A 421 216.73 76.16 67.39
N ILE A 422 216.75 75.45 66.26
CA ILE A 422 217.91 74.70 65.75
C ILE A 422 219.03 75.65 65.28
N HIS A 423 218.71 76.84 64.76
CA HIS A 423 219.71 77.89 64.50
C HIS A 423 220.26 78.53 65.79
N SER A 424 219.57 78.38 66.93
CA SER A 424 220.14 78.70 68.25
C SER A 424 220.93 77.54 68.88
N TYR A 425 220.76 76.31 68.38
CA TYR A 425 221.50 75.10 68.80
C TYR A 425 222.07 74.32 67.60
N GLN A 426 223.17 74.88 67.13
CA GLN A 426 224.21 74.33 66.26
C GLN A 426 224.39 72.79 66.35
N HIS A 427 224.58 72.14 65.18
CA HIS A 427 225.17 70.80 64.92
C HIS A 427 224.26 69.54 64.66
N HIS A 428 224.64 68.79 63.59
CA HIS A 428 224.53 67.32 63.37
C HIS A 428 223.32 66.62 62.64
N HIS A 429 223.24 66.75 61.30
CA HIS A 429 223.51 65.69 60.26
C HIS A 429 222.76 64.29 60.19
N ILE A 430 222.50 63.80 58.94
CA ILE A 430 222.40 62.37 58.42
C ILE A 430 220.99 61.77 57.96
N PRO A 431 220.88 60.90 56.89
CA PRO A 431 219.60 60.43 56.26
C PRO A 431 219.44 58.88 55.90
N CYS A 432 218.36 58.48 55.16
CA CYS A 432 218.27 57.43 54.06
C CYS A 432 217.57 56.01 54.22
N VAL A 433 217.25 55.32 53.08
CA VAL A 433 217.05 53.83 52.77
C VAL A 433 215.60 53.24 52.40
N CYS A 434 215.49 52.04 51.76
CA CYS A 434 214.45 51.54 50.76
C CYS A 434 214.00 49.99 50.82
N LEU A 435 213.12 49.42 49.91
CA LEU A 435 213.17 48.03 49.19
C LEU A 435 211.86 47.17 48.77
N LYS A 436 211.82 46.57 47.53
CA LYS A 436 211.29 45.23 46.93
C LYS A 436 209.79 44.67 47.02
N ALA A 437 209.27 43.56 46.39
CA ALA A 437 209.28 42.88 45.01
C ALA A 437 208.44 41.50 44.87
N VAL A 438 208.24 40.85 43.65
CA VAL A 438 207.94 39.37 43.28
C VAL A 438 206.55 38.90 42.62
N ALA A 439 206.46 37.71 41.91
CA ALA A 439 205.30 37.03 41.15
C ALA A 439 205.44 35.42 41.01
N ARG A 440 204.79 34.47 40.23
CA ARG A 440 203.86 34.30 39.01
C ARG A 440 203.37 32.79 38.74
N ALA A 441 202.32 32.50 37.88
CA ALA A 441 201.96 31.26 37.03
C ALA A 441 201.14 30.03 37.63
N PRO A 442 200.63 28.94 36.91
CA PRO A 442 200.67 28.44 35.48
C PRO A 442 199.34 27.81 34.81
N GLU A 443 199.45 27.01 33.71
CA GLU A 443 198.45 26.54 32.66
C GLU A 443 197.77 25.09 32.80
N GLU A 444 197.03 24.36 31.89
CA GLU A 444 197.17 23.92 30.44
C GLU A 444 195.83 23.45 29.64
N ARG A 445 195.69 22.24 28.98
CA ARG A 445 194.70 21.87 27.84
C ARG A 445 193.77 20.59 27.99
N SER A 446 192.77 20.26 27.11
CA SER A 446 192.87 19.39 25.87
C SER A 446 191.53 19.00 25.11
N GLN A 447 191.68 18.62 23.80
CA GLN A 447 190.90 17.92 22.70
C GLN A 447 189.49 17.21 22.95
N SER A 448 188.61 16.76 22.01
CA SER A 448 188.64 16.32 20.57
C SER A 448 187.24 16.25 19.85
N ASN A 449 187.17 16.19 18.49
CA ASN A 449 186.28 15.41 17.54
C ASN A 449 184.74 15.13 17.81
N VAL A 450 183.81 14.84 16.85
CA VAL A 450 183.72 14.85 15.36
C VAL A 450 182.23 14.80 14.87
N GLN A 451 181.94 15.50 13.76
CA GLN A 451 180.95 15.29 12.65
C GLN A 451 179.64 14.45 12.80
N LEU A 452 178.51 15.07 12.34
CA LEU A 452 177.34 14.61 11.50
C LEU A 452 177.07 13.10 11.20
N PRO A 453 175.87 12.67 10.72
CA PRO A 453 174.76 13.46 10.14
C PRO A 453 173.31 13.10 10.60
N ARG A 454 172.35 13.88 10.06
CA ARG A 454 170.88 13.69 10.09
C ARG A 454 170.17 14.11 11.37
#